data_AF-A0A6S7IU46-F1
#
_entry.id   AF-A0A6S7IU46-F1
#
_cell.length_a   1.000
_cell.length_b   1.000
_cell.length_c   1.000
_cell.angle_alpha   90.00
_cell.angle_beta   90.00
_cell.angle_gamma   90.00
#
_symmetry.space_group_name_H-M   'P 1'
#
loop_
_entity.id
_entity.type
_entity.pdbx_description
1 polymer ?
#
loop_
_entity_poly.entity_id
_entity_poly.type
_entity_poly.pdbx_seq_one_letter_code
_entity_poly.pdbx_strand_id
1 'polypeptide(L)'
;MCAKLYMNGDGFGKGSHLSLFFVVMKGDYDALQTWPLQKKITMMLLDQGNGDHMIDAFNSDPQSSSFQRPKSDMNIASGSPLFMPLGSLNNRQYIKDDVMFIKIIVD
;
A
#
# COMPACT_ATOMS: atom_id res chain seq x y z
N MET A 1 9.41 -0.53 -7.56
CA MET A 1 8.14 -0.52 -6.81
C MET A 1 8.20 0.61 -5.80
N CYS A 2 7.07 1.26 -5.50
CA CYS A 2 6.97 2.23 -4.41
C CYS A 2 5.59 2.17 -3.75
N ALA A 3 5.41 2.97 -2.70
CA ALA A 3 4.14 3.12 -2.00
C ALA A 3 3.64 4.56 -2.14
N LYS A 4 2.32 4.74 -2.11
CA LYS A 4 1.66 6.04 -2.07
C LYS A 4 0.71 6.07 -0.88
N LEU A 5 0.89 7.04 0.00
CA LEU A 5 0.10 7.22 1.22
C LEU A 5 -0.63 8.57 1.17
N TYR A 6 -1.91 8.56 1.50
CA TYR A 6 -2.70 9.77 1.70
C TYR A 6 -3.08 9.88 3.17
N MET A 7 -2.46 10.85 3.85
CA MET A 7 -2.65 11.08 5.29
C MET A 7 -4.07 11.52 5.65
N ASN A 8 -4.81 12.12 4.71
CA ASN A 8 -6.22 12.52 4.88
C ASN A 8 -7.14 11.81 3.89
N GLY A 9 -6.72 10.62 3.43
CA GLY A 9 -7.50 9.75 2.56
C GLY A 9 -7.63 10.18 1.10
N ASP A 10 -8.04 9.24 0.27
CA ASP A 10 -8.36 9.39 -1.15
C ASP A 10 -9.63 8.60 -1.52
N GLY A 11 -10.32 9.03 -2.57
CA GLY A 11 -11.57 8.40 -3.03
C GLY A 11 -12.61 8.28 -1.90
N PHE A 12 -13.11 7.06 -1.68
CA PHE A 12 -14.11 6.76 -0.64
C PHE A 12 -13.61 7.00 0.80
N GLY A 13 -12.29 7.01 1.03
CA GLY A 13 -11.70 7.23 2.36
C GLY A 13 -11.34 8.69 2.65
N LYS A 14 -11.55 9.60 1.70
CA LYS A 14 -11.18 11.01 1.83
C LYS A 14 -11.80 11.63 3.10
N GLY A 15 -10.96 12.22 3.94
CA GLY A 15 -11.34 12.88 5.19
C GLY A 15 -11.68 11.94 6.34
N SER A 16 -11.63 10.62 6.16
CA SER A 16 -12.05 9.65 7.19
C SER A 16 -11.04 8.54 7.46
N HIS A 17 -10.23 8.16 6.48
CA HIS A 17 -9.25 7.08 6.58
C HIS A 17 -7.88 7.53 6.07
N LEU A 18 -6.81 6.89 6.54
CA LEU A 18 -5.59 6.77 5.78
C LEU A 18 -5.87 5.90 4.56
N SER A 19 -5.37 6.30 3.39
CA SER A 19 -5.41 5.48 2.17
C SER A 19 -4.00 5.09 1.76
N LEU A 20 -3.75 3.80 1.60
CA LEU A 20 -2.43 3.26 1.29
C LEU A 20 -2.47 2.44 0.00
N PHE A 21 -1.55 2.74 -0.92
CA PHE A 21 -1.48 2.11 -2.22
C PHE A 21 -0.07 1.63 -2.55
N PHE A 22 -0.01 0.51 -3.27
CA PHE A 22 1.18 -0.04 -3.88
C PHE A 22 1.26 0.37 -5.35
N VAL A 23 2.48 0.64 -5.83
CA VAL A 23 2.75 1.09 -7.19
C VAL A 23 3.88 0.26 -7.80
N VAL A 24 3.57 -0.37 -8.94
CA VAL A 24 4.60 -0.93 -9.82
C VAL A 24 5.27 0.21 -10.57
N MET A 25 6.60 0.26 -10.50
CA MET A 25 7.41 1.25 -11.21
C MET A 25 8.17 0.56 -12.34
N LYS A 26 8.48 1.31 -13.38
CA LYS A 26 9.41 0.85 -14.41
C LYS A 26 10.78 0.57 -13.79
N GLY A 27 11.28 -0.64 -14.02
CA GLY A 27 12.60 -1.08 -13.60
C GLY A 27 13.54 -1.29 -14.78
N ASP A 28 14.84 -1.19 -14.53
CA ASP A 28 15.88 -1.37 -15.55
C ASP A 28 15.90 -2.79 -16.12
N TYR A 29 15.41 -3.77 -15.35
CA TYR A 29 15.41 -5.19 -15.69
C TYR A 29 14.01 -5.73 -16.03
N ASP A 30 13.03 -4.87 -16.32
CA ASP A 30 11.65 -5.29 -16.61
C ASP A 30 11.54 -6.28 -17.79
N ALA A 31 12.50 -6.25 -18.72
CA ALA A 31 12.56 -7.18 -19.85
C ALA A 31 12.88 -8.63 -19.45
N LEU A 32 13.47 -8.83 -18.26
CA LEU A 32 13.84 -10.14 -17.72
C LEU A 32 12.80 -10.69 -16.73
N GLN A 33 11.78 -9.89 -16.38
CA GLN A 33 10.75 -10.26 -15.41
C GLN A 33 9.52 -10.85 -16.11
N THR A 34 8.78 -11.68 -15.37
CA THR A 34 7.48 -12.21 -15.81
C THR A 34 6.39 -11.17 -15.60
N TRP A 35 5.50 -11.02 -16.59
CA TRP A 35 4.37 -10.09 -16.56
C TRP A 35 3.06 -10.79 -16.93
N PRO A 36 1.90 -10.35 -16.38
CA PRO A 36 1.77 -9.32 -15.34
C PRO A 36 2.37 -9.76 -13.99
N LEU A 37 2.64 -8.79 -13.10
CA LEU A 37 3.04 -9.08 -11.72
C LEU A 37 1.95 -9.94 -11.07
N GLN A 38 2.35 -11.10 -10.55
CA GLN A 38 1.46 -12.09 -9.92
C GLN A 38 1.99 -12.45 -8.54
N LYS A 39 1.90 -11.48 -7.63
CA LYS A 39 2.42 -11.57 -6.27
C LYS A 39 1.34 -11.19 -5.26
N LYS A 40 1.44 -11.75 -4.06
CA LYS A 40 0.62 -11.30 -2.93
C LYS A 40 1.26 -10.04 -2.35
N ILE A 41 0.45 -9.00 -2.20
CA ILE A 41 0.86 -7.72 -1.62
C ILE A 41 0.21 -7.63 -0.24
N THR A 42 1.03 -7.47 0.80
CA THR A 42 0.57 -7.27 2.18
C THR A 42 1.02 -5.90 2.65
N MET A 43 0.07 -5.03 2.97
CA MET A 43 0.30 -3.67 3.45
C MET A 43 0.01 -3.61 4.95
N MET A 44 0.87 -2.93 5.70
CA MET A 44 0.80 -2.91 7.16
C MET A 44 1.08 -1.51 7.69
N LEU A 45 0.29 -1.10 8.69
CA LEU A 45 0.63 -0.02 9.61
C LEU A 45 1.06 -0.67 10.93
N LEU A 46 2.34 -0.48 11.27
CA LEU A 46 2.93 -1.14 12.41
C LEU A 46 2.51 -0.43 13.70
N ASP A 47 2.06 -1.23 14.66
CA ASP A 47 1.99 -0.81 16.06
C ASP A 47 3.41 -0.77 16.63
N GLN A 48 3.75 0.32 17.33
CA GLN A 48 5.08 0.55 17.91
C GLN A 48 5.19 0.09 19.37
N GLY A 49 4.13 -0.52 19.90
CA GLY A 49 4.11 -1.20 21.18
C GLY A 49 4.18 -2.72 21.00
N ASN A 50 3.34 -3.44 21.74
CA ASN A 50 3.21 -4.90 21.65
C ASN A 50 1.82 -5.31 21.12
N GLY A 51 1.13 -4.40 20.43
CA GLY A 51 -0.17 -4.65 19.84
C GLY A 51 -0.11 -5.26 18.44
N ASP A 52 -1.28 -5.63 17.93
CA ASP A 52 -1.44 -6.10 16.57
C ASP A 52 -1.26 -4.93 15.59
N HIS A 53 -0.60 -5.22 14.47
CA HIS A 53 -0.51 -4.31 13.35
C HIS A 53 -1.85 -4.26 12.60
N MET A 54 -2.16 -3.11 11.98
CA MET A 54 -3.23 -3.07 10.99
C MET A 54 -2.68 -3.68 9.70
N ILE A 55 -3.37 -4.68 9.15
CA ILE A 55 -2.92 -5.46 8.00
C ILE A 55 -4.04 -5.51 6.97
N ASP A 56 -3.72 -5.22 5.72
CA ASP A 56 -4.57 -5.47 4.56
C ASP A 56 -3.74 -6.15 3.47
N ALA A 57 -4.32 -7.11 2.76
CA ALA A 57 -3.60 -7.88 1.77
C ALA A 57 -4.47 -8.24 0.58
N PHE A 58 -3.87 -8.23 -0.61
CA PHE A 58 -4.53 -8.61 -1.85
C PHE A 58 -3.55 -9.34 -2.78
N ASN A 59 -4.09 -10.14 -3.70
CA ASN A 59 -3.31 -10.68 -4.82
C ASN A 59 -3.38 -9.70 -5.98
N SER A 60 -2.26 -9.44 -6.64
CA SER A 60 -2.23 -8.63 -7.86
C SER A 60 -3.10 -9.25 -8.95
N ASP A 61 -4.09 -8.50 -9.45
CA ASP A 61 -5.02 -8.94 -10.48
C ASP A 61 -4.36 -8.90 -11.88
N PRO A 62 -4.20 -10.04 -12.58
CA PRO A 62 -3.63 -10.09 -13.92
C PRO A 62 -4.38 -9.28 -14.98
N GLN A 63 -5.64 -8.93 -14.75
CA GLN A 63 -6.46 -8.12 -15.67
C GLN A 63 -6.33 -6.62 -15.40
N SER A 64 -5.85 -6.22 -14.21
CA SER A 64 -5.67 -4.81 -13.87
C SER A 64 -4.45 -4.22 -14.56
N SER A 65 -4.60 -2.99 -15.04
CA SER A 65 -3.51 -2.21 -15.66
C SER A 65 -2.40 -1.87 -14.67
N SER A 66 -2.69 -1.88 -13.36
CA SER A 66 -1.72 -1.60 -12.29
C SER A 66 -0.56 -2.61 -12.25
N PHE A 67 -0.78 -3.85 -12.67
CA PHE A 67 0.18 -4.95 -12.54
C PHE A 67 0.78 -5.39 -13.88
N GLN A 68 0.41 -4.72 -14.97
CA GLN A 68 1.02 -4.95 -16.28
C GLN A 68 2.45 -4.42 -16.32
N ARG A 69 3.22 -4.87 -17.33
CA ARG A 69 4.55 -4.32 -17.60
C ARG A 69 4.50 -2.79 -17.76
N PRO A 70 5.26 -2.02 -16.96
CA PRO A 70 5.24 -0.56 -17.01
C PRO A 70 5.59 0.00 -18.38
N LYS A 71 4.76 0.94 -18.85
CA LYS A 71 5.01 1.74 -20.06
C LYS A 71 5.48 3.17 -19.73
N SER A 72 5.20 3.63 -18.51
CA SER A 72 5.61 4.89 -17.89
C SER A 72 6.38 4.61 -16.60
N ASP A 73 6.95 5.64 -15.97
CA ASP A 73 7.73 5.50 -14.73
C ASP A 73 6.95 4.82 -13.60
N MET A 74 5.64 5.06 -13.55
CA MET A 74 4.73 4.48 -12.57
C MET A 74 3.45 3.99 -13.26
N ASN A 75 2.97 2.82 -12.85
CA ASN A 75 1.62 2.36 -13.16
C ASN A 75 0.58 3.05 -12.27
N ILE A 76 -0.70 2.83 -12.57
CA ILE A 76 -1.81 3.24 -11.71
C ILE A 76 -1.68 2.52 -10.35
N ALA A 77 -1.77 3.28 -9.26
CA ALA A 77 -1.67 2.76 -7.90
C ALA A 77 -2.84 1.80 -7.58
N SER A 78 -2.56 0.73 -6.82
CA SER A 78 -3.57 -0.24 -6.38
C SER A 78 -3.39 -0.51 -4.88
N GLY A 79 -4.49 -0.56 -4.13
CA GLY A 79 -4.46 -0.70 -2.69
C GLY A 79 -5.79 -0.33 -2.04
N SER A 80 -5.72 0.20 -0.83
CA SER A 80 -6.87 0.29 0.07
C SER A 80 -7.22 1.75 0.39
N PRO A 81 -8.31 2.30 -0.19
CA PRO A 81 -8.76 3.65 0.15
C PRO A 81 -9.25 3.75 1.60
N LEU A 82 -9.71 2.65 2.20
CA LEU A 82 -10.21 2.57 3.56
C LEU A 82 -9.24 1.83 4.50
N PHE A 83 -7.93 2.03 4.31
CA PHE A 83 -6.90 1.24 4.96
C PHE A 83 -6.90 1.34 6.50
N MET A 84 -6.98 2.54 7.06
CA MET A 84 -7.02 2.73 8.52
C MET A 84 -7.90 3.94 8.88
N PRO A 85 -9.01 3.77 9.62
CA PRO A 85 -9.82 4.90 10.06
C PRO A 85 -9.00 5.89 10.87
N LEU A 86 -9.05 7.19 10.52
CA LEU A 86 -8.27 8.22 11.20
C LEU A 86 -8.60 8.31 12.69
N GLY A 87 -9.89 8.18 13.03
CA GLY A 87 -10.35 8.15 14.42
C GLY A 87 -9.82 6.97 15.25
N SER A 88 -9.32 5.93 14.60
CA SER A 88 -8.77 4.74 15.26
C SER A 88 -7.25 4.77 15.42
N LEU A 89 -6.55 5.78 14.87
CA LEU A 89 -5.09 5.86 14.94
C LEU A 89 -4.56 5.93 16.37
N ASN A 90 -5.34 6.58 17.26
CA ASN A 90 -5.01 6.73 18.68
C ASN A 90 -5.46 5.54 19.54
N ASN A 91 -6.14 4.53 18.96
CA ASN A 91 -6.60 3.36 19.73
C ASN A 91 -5.44 2.44 20.13
N ARG A 92 -4.29 2.57 19.46
CA ARG A 92 -3.07 1.80 19.71
C ARG A 92 -1.84 2.70 19.50
N GLN A 93 -0.64 2.15 19.57
CA GLN A 93 0.61 2.88 19.40
C GLN A 93 1.05 2.95 17.93
N TYR A 94 0.11 3.27 17.03
CA TYR A 94 0.43 3.44 15.60
C TYR A 94 1.25 4.70 15.34
N ILE A 95 1.03 5.74 16.15
CA ILE A 95 1.83 6.98 16.14
C ILE A 95 2.49 7.11 17.51
N LYS A 96 3.81 7.22 17.52
CA LYS A 96 4.61 7.45 18.72
C LYS A 96 5.74 8.40 18.35
N ASP A 97 5.98 9.39 19.22
CA ASP A 97 6.99 10.43 19.00
C ASP A 97 6.82 11.15 17.63
N ASP A 98 5.57 11.37 17.22
CA ASP A 98 5.17 11.95 15.92
C ASP A 98 5.66 11.16 14.68
N VAL A 99 5.92 9.85 14.86
CA VAL A 99 6.37 8.94 13.80
C VAL A 99 5.37 7.80 13.63
N MET A 100 5.19 7.36 12.39
CA MET A 100 4.46 6.13 12.04
C MET A 100 5.30 5.26 11.12
N PHE A 101 5.07 3.95 11.13
CA PHE A 101 5.80 2.99 10.30
C PHE A 101 4.85 2.22 9.38
N ILE A 102 5.12 2.29 8.07
CA ILE A 102 4.43 1.51 7.04
C ILE A 102 5.36 0.40 6.55
N LYS A 103 4.84 -0.81 6.45
CA LYS A 103 5.55 -1.96 5.86
C LYS A 103 4.72 -2.54 4.73
N ILE A 104 5.35 -2.81 3.60
CA ILE A 104 4.74 -3.55 2.49
C ILE A 104 5.61 -4.77 2.20
N ILE A 105 4.98 -5.94 2.15
CA ILE A 105 5.59 -7.21 1.80
C ILE A 105 5.04 -7.64 0.43
N VAL A 106 5.94 -8.07 -0.46
CA VAL A 106 5.62 -8.59 -1.79
C VAL A 106 6.18 -10.01 -1.85
N ASP A 107 5.31 -11.02 -1.91
CA ASP A 107 5.69 -12.44 -1.92
C ASP A 107 6.09 -12.93 -3.31
#